data_AF-A0A838P329-F1
#
_entry.id   AF-A0A838P329-F1
#
_cell.length_a   1.000
_cell.length_b   1.000
_cell.length_c   1.000
_cell.angle_alpha   90.00
_cell.angle_beta   90.00
_cell.angle_gamma   90.00
#
_symmetry.space_group_name_H-M   'P 1'
#
loop_
_entity.id
_entity.type
_entity.pdbx_description
1 polymer ?
#
loop_
_entity_poly.entity_id
_entity_poly.type
_entity_poly.pdbx_seq_one_letter_code
_entity_poly.pdbx_strand_id
1 'polypeptide(L)' 'MNLDRPVAPDPYTLLPKVAAFTLSSDAVSEGQPMPVAHAYAGDNVSPHLRWQGAPAG' A
#
# COMPACT_ATOMS: atom_id res chain seq x y z
N MET A 1 -6.46 -4.48 34.13
CA MET A 1 -6.27 -5.24 32.87
C MET A 1 -5.96 -4.21 31.79
N ASN A 2 -4.80 -4.24 31.16
CA ASN A 2 -4.44 -3.33 30.07
C ASN A 2 -4.82 -4.00 28.74
N LEU A 3 -5.64 -3.34 27.93
CA LEU A 3 -6.14 -3.81 26.62
C LEU A 3 -5.45 -3.09 25.44
N ASP A 4 -4.41 -2.30 25.73
CA ASP A 4 -3.65 -1.55 24.73
C ASP A 4 -2.87 -2.53 23.86
N ARG A 5 -3.34 -2.70 22.63
CA ARG A 5 -2.62 -3.47 21.62
C ARG A 5 -1.61 -2.53 20.94
N PRO A 6 -0.31 -2.81 20.98
CA PRO A 6 0.67 -2.00 20.29
C PRO A 6 0.36 -1.98 18.78
N VAL A 7 0.58 -0.82 18.17
CA VAL A 7 0.48 -0.66 16.72
C VAL A 7 1.56 -1.52 16.08
N ALA A 8 1.17 -2.34 15.10
CA ALA A 8 2.15 -3.11 14.34
C ALA A 8 3.09 -2.14 13.60
N PRO A 9 4.41 -2.37 13.62
CA PRO A 9 5.33 -1.56 12.83
C PRO A 9 5.04 -1.74 11.33
N ASP A 10 5.48 -0.78 10.51
CA ASP A 10 5.48 -0.96 9.05
C ASP A 10 6.23 -2.25 8.70
N PRO A 11 5.59 -3.23 8.03
CA PRO A 11 6.18 -4.53 7.76
C PRO A 11 7.47 -4.44 6.93
N TYR A 12 7.62 -3.44 6.07
CA TYR A 12 8.82 -3.26 5.26
C TYR A 12 10.00 -2.68 6.06
N THR A 13 9.79 -2.23 7.29
CA THR A 13 10.90 -1.88 8.20
C THR A 13 11.65 -3.10 8.71
N LEU A 14 11.03 -4.28 8.68
CA LEU A 14 11.60 -5.55 9.12
C LEU A 14 12.37 -6.28 8.01
N LEU A 15 12.44 -5.72 6.80
CA LEU A 15 13.05 -6.31 5.62
C LEU A 15 14.31 -5.52 5.18
N PRO A 16 15.21 -6.13 4.38
CA PRO A 16 16.32 -5.40 3.77
C PRO A 16 15.83 -4.19 2.97
N LYS A 17 16.55 -3.07 3.08
CA LYS A 17 16.22 -1.86 2.33
C LYS A 17 16.56 -2.03 0.85
N VAL A 18 15.62 -1.64 0.01
CA VAL A 18 15.75 -1.60 -1.45
C VAL A 18 15.59 -0.16 -1.94
N ALA A 19 16.05 0.11 -3.16
CA ALA A 19 15.88 1.42 -3.77
C ALA A 19 14.40 1.75 -3.98
N ALA A 20 14.03 3.00 -3.68
CA ALA A 20 12.68 3.51 -3.87
C ALA A 20 12.47 3.99 -5.31
N PHE A 21 11.20 4.02 -5.73
CA PHE A 21 10.74 4.62 -6.98
C PHE A 21 9.34 5.21 -6.77
N THR A 22 8.86 6.03 -7.70
CA THR A 22 7.53 6.66 -7.56
C THR A 22 6.45 5.68 -7.98
N LEU A 23 5.44 5.46 -7.13
CA LEU A 23 4.21 4.74 -7.44
C LEU A 23 3.03 5.70 -7.31
N SER A 24 2.14 5.69 -8.30
CA SER A 24 0.96 6.56 -8.38
C SER A 24 -0.27 5.76 -8.80
N SER A 25 -1.45 6.25 -8.43
CA SER A 25 -2.73 5.67 -8.78
C SER A 25 -3.76 6.78 -8.95
N ASP A 26 -4.66 6.61 -9.92
CA ASP A 26 -5.85 7.46 -10.04
C ASP A 26 -7.04 6.89 -9.23
N ALA A 27 -6.84 5.73 -8.62
CA ALA A 27 -7.89 4.96 -7.97
C ALA A 27 -7.70 4.88 -6.44
N VAL A 28 -6.47 4.92 -5.93
CA VAL A 28 -6.18 4.83 -4.49
C VAL A 28 -5.23 5.91 -4.02
N SER A 29 -5.23 6.20 -2.72
CA SER A 29 -4.35 7.17 -2.08
C SER A 29 -3.75 6.60 -0.79
N GLU A 30 -2.48 6.92 -0.52
CA GLU A 30 -1.75 6.43 0.64
C GLU A 30 -2.46 6.81 1.96
N GLY A 31 -2.58 5.83 2.85
CA GLY A 31 -3.25 6.01 4.15
C GLY A 31 -4.76 6.30 4.09
N GLN A 32 -5.37 6.33 2.90
CA GLN A 32 -6.82 6.56 2.75
C GLN A 32 -7.60 5.23 2.66
N PRO A 33 -8.90 5.23 3.02
CA PRO A 33 -9.76 4.07 2.83
C PRO A 33 -9.78 3.61 1.35
N MET A 34 -9.73 2.28 1.15
CA MET A 34 -9.83 1.67 -0.18
C MET A 34 -11.24 1.88 -0.78
N PRO A 35 -11.37 2.35 -2.02
CA PRO A 35 -12.67 2.43 -2.69
C PRO A 35 -13.32 1.05 -2.86
N VAL A 36 -14.66 1.01 -2.80
CA VAL A 36 -15.43 -0.25 -2.81
C VAL A 36 -15.23 -1.08 -4.08
N ALA A 37 -14.97 -0.45 -5.22
CA ALA A 37 -14.69 -1.15 -6.48
C ALA A 37 -13.47 -2.10 -6.37
N HIS A 38 -12.51 -1.78 -5.48
CA HIS A 38 -11.30 -2.57 -5.25
C HIS A 38 -11.39 -3.50 -4.03
N ALA A 39 -12.55 -3.54 -3.37
CA ALA A 39 -12.79 -4.40 -2.22
C ALA A 39 -13.60 -5.63 -2.64
N TYR A 40 -13.46 -6.71 -1.86
CA TYR A 40 -14.22 -7.95 -2.06
C TYR A 40 -15.75 -7.74 -2.07
N ALA A 41 -16.25 -6.80 -1.26
CA ALA A 41 -17.68 -6.48 -1.17
C ALA A 41 -18.22 -5.66 -2.35
N GLY A 42 -17.35 -5.14 -3.22
CA GLY A 42 -17.72 -4.49 -4.47
C GLY A 42 -17.34 -5.33 -5.67
N ASP A 43 -16.72 -4.71 -6.67
CA ASP A 43 -16.38 -5.36 -7.93
C ASP A 43 -15.13 -6.26 -7.82
N ASN A 44 -14.35 -6.11 -6.74
CA ASN A 44 -13.14 -6.85 -6.48
C ASN A 44 -12.11 -6.79 -7.63
N VAL A 45 -12.01 -5.62 -8.29
CA VAL A 45 -11.06 -5.39 -9.38
C VAL A 45 -9.80 -4.69 -8.87
N SER A 46 -8.65 -4.99 -9.47
CA SER A 46 -7.37 -4.35 -9.10
C SER A 46 -7.38 -2.84 -9.36
N PRO A 47 -6.77 -2.01 -8.49
CA PRO A 47 -6.66 -0.57 -8.72
C PRO A 47 -5.69 -0.25 -9.87
N HIS A 48 -5.88 0.92 -10.49
CA HIS A 48 -4.90 1.47 -11.42
C HIS A 48 -3.57 1.71 -10.69
N LEU A 49 -2.45 1.36 -11.31
CA LEU A 49 -1.11 1.62 -10.78
C LEU A 49 -0.16 2.02 -11.91
N ARG A 50 0.64 3.06 -11.65
CA ARG A 50 1.69 3.53 -12.55
C ARG A 50 2.94 3.86 -11.75
N TRP A 51 4.10 3.41 -12.20
CA TRP A 51 5.38 3.66 -11.56
C TRP A 51 6.42 4.27 -12.49
N GLN A 52 7.35 5.03 -11.91
CA GLN A 52 8.42 5.74 -12.61
C GLN A 52 9.70 5.81 -11.77
N GLY A 53 10.85 5.80 -12.43
CA GLY A 53 12.16 5.93 -11.77
C GLY A 53 12.67 4.66 -11.08
N ALA A 54 12.22 3.47 -11.52
CA ALA A 54 12.78 2.21 -11.02
C ALA A 54 14.25 2.06 -11.44
N PRO A 55 15.13 1.49 -10.59
CA PRO A 55 16.52 1.23 -10.95
C PRO A 55 16.65 0.36 -12.20
N ALA A 56 17.64 0.64 -13.04
CA ALA A 56 18.08 -0.30 -14.06
C ALA A 56 18.67 -1.53 -13.34
N GLY A 57 18.20 -2.72 -13.70
CA GLY A 57 18.64 -3.98 -13.12
C GLY A 57 20.09 -4.34 -13.44
#